data_AF-A0A8J3MLE1-F1
#
_entry.id   AF-A0A8J3MLE1-F1
#
_cell.length_a   1.000
_cell.length_b   1.000
_cell.length_c   1.000
_cell.angle_alpha   90.00
_cell.angle_beta   90.00
_cell.angle_gamma   90.00
#
_symmetry.space_group_name_H-M   'P 1'
#
loop_
_entity.id
_entity.type
_entity.pdbx_description
1 polymer ?
#
loop_
_entity_poly.entity_id
_entity_poly.type
_entity_poly.pdbx_seq_one_letter_code
_entity_poly.pdbx_strand_id
1 'polypeptide(L)'
;MRRMARRAALLTAAACALVTVTTAVPAAAIPPAGPNQSVTFTYFSSAAKTTVVGGWSYGYCGEPFQWGKKTSYTTMVIVNC
;
A
#
# COMPACT_ATOMS: atom_id res chain seq x y z
N MET A 1 27.28 40.02 -7.56
CA MET A 1 27.20 38.76 -6.76
C MET A 1 25.82 38.48 -6.15
N ARG A 2 25.08 39.46 -5.59
CA ARG A 2 23.77 39.24 -4.90
C ARG A 2 22.64 38.65 -5.75
N ARG A 3 22.64 38.83 -7.08
CA ARG A 3 21.58 38.31 -7.99
C ARG A 3 21.72 36.82 -8.31
N MET A 4 22.95 36.29 -8.34
CA MET A 4 23.21 34.86 -8.56
C MET A 4 22.80 34.02 -7.35
N ALA A 5 23.11 34.49 -6.14
CA ALA A 5 22.70 33.81 -4.90
C ALA A 5 21.18 33.68 -4.75
N ARG A 6 20.42 34.70 -5.18
CA ARG A 6 18.95 34.66 -5.18
C ARG A 6 18.37 33.65 -6.17
N ARG A 7 19.00 33.49 -7.35
CA ARG A 7 18.58 32.51 -8.36
C ARG A 7 18.87 31.07 -7.92
N ALA A 8 20.02 30.84 -7.29
CA ALA A 8 20.37 29.54 -6.72
C ALA A 8 19.40 29.11 -5.62
N ALA A 9 19.01 30.05 -4.72
CA ALA A 9 18.04 29.79 -3.67
C ALA A 9 16.62 29.47 -4.18
N LEU A 10 16.20 30.09 -5.28
CA LEU A 10 14.92 29.79 -5.94
C LEU A 10 14.92 28.39 -6.59
N LEU A 11 16.04 27.99 -7.19
CA LEU A 11 16.19 26.68 -7.82
C LEU A 11 16.21 25.54 -6.80
N THR A 12 16.85 25.71 -5.65
CA THR A 12 16.83 24.71 -4.56
C THR A 12 15.47 24.61 -3.88
N ALA A 13 14.74 25.72 -3.72
CA ALA A 13 13.38 25.71 -3.19
C ALA A 13 12.41 24.96 -4.14
N ALA A 14 12.55 25.15 -5.46
CA ALA A 14 11.75 24.44 -6.45
C ALA A 14 12.06 22.92 -6.48
N ALA A 15 13.32 22.53 -6.29
CA ALA A 15 13.72 21.12 -6.26
C ALA A 15 13.17 20.35 -5.03
N CYS A 16 13.01 21.03 -3.88
CA CYS A 16 12.42 20.40 -2.68
C CYS A 16 10.90 20.22 -2.77
N ALA A 17 10.20 21.08 -3.52
CA ALA A 17 8.74 21.03 -3.65
C ALA A 17 8.22 19.83 -4.44
N LEU A 18 9.06 19.17 -5.24
CA LEU A 18 8.68 18.02 -6.08
C LEU A 18 8.70 16.66 -5.34
N VAL A 19 9.20 16.60 -4.09
CA VAL A 19 9.43 15.32 -3.40
C VAL A 19 8.22 14.82 -2.61
N THR A 20 7.17 15.62 -2.42
CA THR A 20 6.05 15.25 -1.51
C THR A 20 4.72 14.94 -2.20
N VAL A 21 4.73 14.44 -3.44
CA VAL A 21 3.51 13.83 -4.01
C VAL A 21 3.35 12.43 -3.42
N THR A 22 2.94 12.36 -2.15
CA THR A 22 2.41 11.13 -1.58
C THR A 22 1.06 10.87 -2.23
N THR A 23 1.04 10.03 -3.25
CA THR A 23 -0.21 9.57 -3.86
C THR A 23 -1.00 8.80 -2.79
N ALA A 24 -2.10 9.38 -2.34
CA ALA A 24 -3.10 8.62 -1.59
C ALA A 24 -3.63 7.54 -2.53
N VAL A 25 -3.17 6.30 -2.34
CA VAL A 25 -3.62 5.17 -3.14
C VAL A 25 -5.09 4.93 -2.75
N PRO A 26 -6.04 4.96 -3.70
CA PRO A 26 -7.43 4.70 -3.38
C PRO A 26 -7.53 3.34 -2.70
N ALA A 27 -8.24 3.28 -1.57
CA ALA A 27 -8.50 2.02 -0.88
C ALA A 27 -9.29 1.12 -1.85
N ALA A 28 -8.64 0.07 -2.36
CA ALA A 28 -9.32 -0.91 -3.19
C ALA A 28 -10.48 -1.51 -2.39
N ALA A 29 -11.68 -1.47 -2.95
CA ALA A 29 -12.85 -2.10 -2.35
C ALA A 29 -12.54 -3.60 -2.16
N ILE A 30 -12.69 -4.08 -0.92
CA ILE A 30 -12.46 -5.48 -0.61
C ILE A 30 -13.60 -6.29 -1.28
N PRO A 31 -13.29 -7.25 -2.16
CA PRO A 31 -14.33 -8.02 -2.83
C PRO A 31 -15.08 -8.90 -1.81
N PRO A 32 -16.40 -9.05 -1.91
CA PRO A 32 -17.10 -10.04 -1.09
C PRO A 32 -16.61 -11.44 -1.45
N ALA A 33 -16.48 -12.32 -0.45
CA ALA A 33 -16.25 -13.74 -0.71
C ALA A 33 -17.52 -14.34 -1.34
N GLY A 34 -17.36 -15.14 -2.41
CA GLY A 34 -18.48 -15.88 -2.99
C GLY A 34 -18.95 -17.05 -2.12
N PRO A 35 -20.01 -17.78 -2.54
CA PRO A 35 -20.46 -18.98 -1.84
C PRO A 35 -19.31 -20.00 -1.73
N ASN A 36 -19.12 -20.53 -0.52
CA ASN A 36 -18.04 -21.46 -0.16
C ASN A 36 -16.62 -20.96 -0.51
N GLN A 37 -16.39 -19.65 -0.52
CA GLN A 37 -15.07 -19.10 -0.75
C GLN A 37 -14.46 -18.49 0.51
N SER A 38 -13.14 -18.59 0.61
CA SER A 38 -12.34 -17.75 1.51
C SER A 38 -11.38 -16.88 0.72
N VAL A 39 -11.22 -15.64 1.19
CA VAL A 39 -10.31 -14.65 0.63
C VAL A 39 -9.23 -14.36 1.66
N THR A 40 -7.98 -14.47 1.24
CA THR A 40 -6.82 -14.20 2.09
C THR A 40 -5.95 -13.12 1.45
N PHE A 41 -5.64 -12.11 2.25
CA PHE A 41 -4.74 -11.01 1.93
C PHE A 41 -3.40 -11.20 2.65
N THR A 42 -2.31 -11.03 1.91
CA THR A 42 -0.96 -10.89 2.46
C THR A 42 -0.49 -9.47 2.23
N TYR A 43 -0.04 -8.78 3.28
CA TYR A 43 0.43 -7.39 3.21
C TYR A 43 1.95 -7.33 3.27
N PHE A 44 2.53 -6.42 2.49
CA PHE A 44 3.98 -6.26 2.34
C PHE A 44 4.43 -4.85 2.73
N SER A 45 5.69 -4.72 3.12
CA SER A 45 6.26 -3.42 3.52
C SER A 45 6.37 -2.41 2.37
N SER A 46 6.52 -2.91 1.13
CA SER A 46 6.76 -2.09 -0.06
C SER A 46 6.18 -2.73 -1.32
N ALA A 47 6.16 -1.97 -2.41
CA ALA A 47 5.70 -2.44 -3.73
C ALA A 47 6.51 -3.61 -4.29
N ALA A 48 7.74 -3.84 -3.80
CA ALA A 48 8.56 -4.99 -4.20
C ALA A 48 8.02 -6.34 -3.68
N LYS A 49 7.09 -6.31 -2.71
CA LYS A 49 6.43 -7.50 -2.15
C LYS A 49 7.39 -8.60 -1.66
N THR A 50 8.52 -8.21 -1.10
CA THR A 50 9.55 -9.14 -0.58
C THR A 50 9.45 -9.39 0.93
N THR A 51 8.93 -8.44 1.69
CA THR A 51 8.82 -8.54 3.16
C THR A 51 7.37 -8.49 3.59
N VAL A 52 6.87 -9.58 4.17
CA VAL A 52 5.50 -9.67 4.71
C VAL A 52 5.43 -8.92 6.05
N VAL A 53 4.38 -8.12 6.22
CA VAL A 53 4.15 -7.30 7.42
C VAL A 53 2.77 -7.49 8.04
N GLY A 54 1.89 -8.26 7.41
CA GLY A 54 0.55 -8.52 7.90
C GLY A 54 -0.20 -9.55 7.07
N GLY A 55 -1.31 -10.00 7.61
CA GLY A 55 -2.23 -10.92 6.94
C GLY A 55 -3.66 -10.70 7.41
N TRP A 56 -4.61 -10.98 6.52
CA TRP A 56 -6.03 -10.92 6.83
C TRP A 56 -6.79 -11.95 6.01
N SER A 57 -7.68 -12.72 6.64
CA SER A 57 -8.52 -13.70 5.96
C SER A 57 -9.96 -13.65 6.48
N TYR A 58 -10.90 -13.89 5.58
CA TYR A 58 -12.33 -13.97 5.84
C TYR A 58 -13.01 -14.85 4.78
N GLY A 59 -14.24 -15.25 5.07
CA GLY A 59 -15.05 -16.07 4.18
C GLY A 59 -15.52 -17.34 4.87
N TYR A 60 -15.78 -18.37 4.08
CA TYR A 60 -16.42 -19.61 4.51
C TYR A 60 -15.45 -20.67 5.01
N CYS A 61 -14.26 -20.73 4.41
CA CYS A 61 -13.27 -21.75 4.71
C CYS A 61 -12.37 -21.33 5.86
N GLY A 62 -12.45 -22.09 6.96
CA GLY A 62 -11.56 -21.96 8.10
C GLY A 62 -11.84 -20.74 8.99
N GLU A 63 -10.99 -20.55 9.99
CA GLU A 63 -11.10 -19.47 10.96
C GLU A 63 -10.62 -18.14 10.34
N PRO A 64 -11.42 -17.06 10.39
CA PRO A 64 -10.93 -15.74 9.98
C PRO A 64 -9.78 -15.30 10.89
N PHE A 65 -8.79 -14.63 10.30
CA PHE A 65 -7.64 -14.12 11.06
C PHE A 65 -7.26 -12.72 10.61
N GLN A 66 -6.65 -11.96 11.51
CA GLN A 66 -6.01 -10.70 11.19
C GLN A 66 -4.77 -10.50 12.07
N TRP A 67 -3.64 -10.13 11.46
CA TRP A 67 -2.42 -9.82 12.18
C TRP A 67 -1.56 -8.78 11.43
N GLY A 68 -0.67 -8.12 12.16
CA GLY A 68 0.30 -7.18 11.59
C GLY A 68 -0.32 -5.89 11.04
N LYS A 69 0.33 -5.29 10.04
CA LYS A 69 -0.05 -4.00 9.42
C LYS A 69 -0.71 -4.21 8.07
N LYS A 70 -1.85 -3.54 7.82
CA LYS A 70 -2.44 -3.43 6.49
C LYS A 70 -1.70 -2.35 5.69
N THR A 71 -1.29 -2.69 4.47
CA THR A 71 -0.62 -1.79 3.54
C THR A 71 -1.30 -1.85 2.17
N SER A 72 -1.05 -0.86 1.31
CA SER A 72 -1.51 -0.90 -0.09
C SER A 72 -0.77 -1.93 -0.93
N TYR A 73 0.38 -2.42 -0.44
CA TYR A 73 1.17 -3.45 -1.11
C TYR A 73 0.67 -4.81 -0.66
N THR A 74 -0.28 -5.37 -1.39
CA THR A 74 -0.92 -6.63 -1.01
C THR A 74 -0.99 -7.65 -2.15
N THR A 75 -1.15 -8.91 -1.80
CA THR A 75 -1.63 -9.97 -2.69
C THR A 75 -2.91 -10.56 -2.11
N MET A 76 -3.81 -10.98 -2.99
CA MET A 76 -5.09 -11.57 -2.65
C MET A 76 -5.18 -12.96 -3.26
N VAL A 77 -5.62 -13.94 -2.47
CA VAL A 77 -5.89 -15.30 -2.90
C VAL A 77 -7.33 -15.64 -2.55
N ILE A 78 -8.06 -16.20 -3.50
CA ILE A 78 -9.41 -16.73 -3.30
C ILE A 78 -9.33 -18.24 -3.43
N VAL A 79 -9.86 -18.95 -2.45
CA VAL A 79 -9.91 -20.41 -2.42
C VAL A 79 -11.38 -20.83 -2.42
N ASN A 80 -11.74 -21.76 -3.30
CA ASN A 80 -13.01 -22.46 -3.25
C ASN A 80 -12.89 -23.65 -2.30
N CYS A 81 -13.92 -23.79 -1.48
CA CYS A 81 -14.25 -24.96 -0.70
C CYS A 81 -15.73 -25.29 -0.99
#